data_AF-A0A7W0F823-F1
#
_entry.id   AF-A0A7W0F823-F1
#
_cell.length_a   1.000
_cell.length_b   1.000
_cell.length_c   1.000
_cell.angle_alpha   90.00
_cell.angle_beta   90.00
_cell.angle_gamma   90.00
#
_symmetry.space_group_name_H-M   'P 1'
#
loop_
_entity.id
_entity.type
_entity.pdbx_description
1 polymer ?
#
loop_
_entity_poly.entity_id
_entity_poly.type
_entity_poly.pdbx_seq_one_letter_code
_entity_poly.pdbx_strand_id
1 'polypeptide(L)'
;MIHEIRKKPSDKKLLTDYIKRTADVKREEPDFNYSDTIVKKPWGYEYLLFENKYVAIWILHIIRKRKTSTHCHPNKKTALVLLSGNAVCHHLDRKIELEPLDAVIIHEGVFHSTEASSALPIKPQSENGIWVMEIESPPLKTDLVRAMDEYGREGSSYEGISQMVFRSKECLKFQEPQANEVVRKSFFDFLFTVRKSKFLKDKNYPKPDALVSIIGGDSISEQTNSYLSIGMLMTFKEFSKKTKNENLADYTILTIEKSQKLIKLSDYIFSVIAKQGVKDVFAVCGGAAMHLVDSLGKNKELNYIAVHHEQAASMAAEAYSRISGKIGVALVTSGPGGTNAVTGVCGAWIDSIPVIVISGQVTSDTLIEDTGLRQFGIQESNIVDLVRPVTKYAVTVKESALIKY
;
A
#
# COMPACT_ATOMS: atom_id res chain seq x y z
N MET A 1 1.72 -16.09 8.11
CA MET A 1 2.56 -17.21 8.58
C MET A 1 4.03 -16.84 8.41
N ILE A 2 4.91 -17.34 9.28
CA ILE A 2 6.36 -17.11 9.16
C ILE A 2 7.04 -18.46 8.97
N HIS A 3 7.75 -18.61 7.86
CA HIS A 3 8.53 -19.80 7.53
C HIS A 3 10.02 -19.52 7.75
N GLU A 4 10.80 -20.57 8.04
CA GLU A 4 12.24 -20.46 8.23
C GLU A 4 12.95 -21.51 7.39
N ILE A 5 13.97 -21.09 6.65
CA ILE A 5 14.79 -21.95 5.79
C ILE A 5 16.24 -21.85 6.25
N ARG A 6 16.80 -23.00 6.64
CA ARG A 6 18.18 -23.13 7.09
C ARG A 6 18.99 -23.97 6.13
N LYS A 7 20.30 -23.72 6.12
CA LYS A 7 21.27 -24.37 5.24
C LYS A 7 21.29 -25.89 5.41
N LYS A 8 21.18 -26.62 4.30
CA LYS A 8 21.32 -28.08 4.24
C LYS A 8 22.70 -28.51 3.73
N PRO A 9 23.05 -29.81 3.83
CA PRO A 9 24.28 -30.34 3.23
C PRO A 9 24.38 -30.11 1.71
N SER A 10 23.25 -30.14 0.99
CA SER A 10 23.17 -29.83 -0.45
C SER A 10 23.60 -28.39 -0.75
N ASP A 11 23.15 -27.42 0.06
CA ASP A 11 23.57 -26.01 -0.04
C ASP A 11 25.07 -25.85 0.23
N LYS A 12 25.63 -26.60 1.20
CA LYS A 12 27.07 -26.56 1.49
C LYS A 12 27.91 -27.03 0.30
N LYS A 13 27.50 -28.11 -0.38
CA LYS A 13 28.21 -28.63 -1.56
C LYS A 13 28.18 -27.63 -2.71
N LEU A 14 26.99 -27.14 -3.05
CA LEU A 14 26.80 -26.10 -4.08
C LEU A 14 27.59 -24.84 -3.76
N LEU A 15 27.50 -24.33 -2.53
CA LEU A 15 28.23 -23.12 -2.14
C LEU A 15 29.75 -23.32 -2.23
N THR A 16 30.26 -24.49 -1.81
CA THR A 16 31.70 -24.80 -1.90
C THR A 16 32.15 -24.88 -3.35
N ASP A 17 31.35 -25.50 -4.22
CA ASP A 17 31.65 -25.62 -5.65
C ASP A 17 31.62 -24.25 -6.34
N TYR A 18 30.70 -23.36 -5.95
CA TYR A 18 30.59 -22.00 -6.50
C TYR A 18 31.66 -21.05 -5.98
N ILE A 19 31.98 -21.06 -4.67
CA ILE A 19 33.07 -20.25 -4.10
C ILE A 19 34.40 -20.63 -4.76
N LYS A 20 34.67 -21.92 -4.99
CA LYS A 20 35.86 -22.38 -5.72
C LYS A 20 35.93 -21.86 -7.16
N ARG A 21 34.79 -21.71 -7.84
CA ARG A 21 34.69 -21.22 -9.23
C ARG A 21 34.76 -19.69 -9.36
N THR A 22 34.52 -18.95 -8.28
CA THR A 22 34.39 -17.48 -8.29
C THR A 22 35.54 -16.75 -7.57
N ALA A 23 36.51 -17.49 -7.02
CA ALA A 23 37.67 -16.95 -6.30
C ALA A 23 38.55 -15.99 -7.12
N ASP A 24 38.46 -16.02 -8.46
CA ASP A 24 39.24 -15.15 -9.37
C ASP A 24 38.52 -13.84 -9.79
N VAL A 25 37.28 -13.61 -9.35
CA VAL A 25 36.52 -12.40 -9.73
C VAL A 25 36.63 -11.35 -8.63
N LYS A 26 37.56 -10.40 -8.78
CA LYS A 26 37.60 -9.18 -7.97
C LYS A 26 36.27 -8.43 -8.11
N ARG A 27 35.50 -8.38 -7.03
CA ARG A 27 34.30 -7.54 -6.92
C ARG A 27 34.77 -6.15 -6.52
N GLU A 28 35.03 -5.29 -7.49
CA GLU A 28 35.25 -3.87 -7.21
C GLU A 28 33.95 -3.24 -6.74
N GLU A 29 34.02 -2.49 -5.63
CA GLU A 29 32.95 -1.64 -5.13
C GLU A 29 32.98 -0.30 -5.88
N PRO A 30 31.98 0.03 -6.71
CA PRO A 30 31.58 1.41 -6.78
C PRO A 30 30.81 1.71 -5.49
N ASP A 31 31.36 2.61 -4.66
CA ASP A 31 30.69 3.23 -3.52
C ASP A 31 29.49 4.03 -4.05
N PHE A 32 28.38 3.33 -4.28
CA PHE A 32 27.23 3.84 -5.01
C PHE A 32 26.02 3.93 -4.08
N ASN A 33 25.50 5.15 -3.95
CA ASN A 33 24.35 5.41 -3.11
C ASN A 33 23.03 5.03 -3.81
N TYR A 34 22.42 3.93 -3.36
CA TYR A 34 21.15 3.41 -3.89
C TYR A 34 19.90 4.16 -3.40
N SER A 35 20.02 5.10 -2.46
CA SER A 35 18.88 5.76 -1.80
C SER A 35 17.94 6.50 -2.74
N ASP A 36 18.36 6.85 -3.96
CA ASP A 36 17.53 7.52 -4.96
C ASP A 36 17.50 6.81 -6.31
N THR A 37 17.58 5.48 -6.27
CA THR A 37 17.73 4.65 -7.46
C THR A 37 16.73 3.49 -7.50
N ILE A 38 16.07 3.31 -8.65
CA ILE A 38 15.39 2.06 -9.01
C ILE A 38 16.38 1.22 -9.83
N VAL A 39 16.64 -0.01 -9.37
CA VAL A 39 17.49 -0.97 -10.06
C VAL A 39 16.61 -1.90 -10.89
N LYS A 40 16.71 -1.80 -12.22
CA LYS A 40 16.00 -2.69 -13.14
C LYS A 40 16.59 -4.10 -13.11
N LYS A 41 15.71 -5.09 -13.20
CA LYS A 41 16.06 -6.51 -13.20
C LYS A 41 15.32 -7.21 -14.34
N PRO A 42 15.83 -8.34 -14.86
CA PRO A 42 15.12 -9.12 -15.89
C PRO A 42 13.71 -9.58 -15.48
N TRP A 43 13.45 -9.70 -14.17
CA TRP A 43 12.18 -10.11 -13.59
C TRP A 43 11.30 -8.94 -13.13
N GLY A 44 11.77 -7.70 -13.21
CA GLY A 44 11.06 -6.53 -12.70
C GLY A 44 12.01 -5.41 -12.26
N TYR A 45 11.88 -4.96 -11.02
CA TYR A 45 12.79 -3.96 -10.45
C TYR A 45 12.79 -4.02 -8.93
N GLU A 46 13.79 -3.39 -8.33
CA GLU A 46 13.86 -3.18 -6.88
C GLU A 46 14.35 -1.76 -6.56
N TYR A 47 14.00 -1.28 -5.37
CA TYR A 47 14.50 0.00 -4.86
C TYR A 47 14.70 -0.08 -3.35
N LEU A 48 15.59 0.78 -2.84
CA LEU A 48 15.91 0.85 -1.43
C LEU A 48 14.83 1.65 -0.68
N LEU A 49 14.24 1.05 0.34
CA LEU A 49 13.22 1.64 1.20
C LEU A 49 13.85 2.27 2.46
N PHE A 50 14.83 1.60 3.05
CA PHE A 50 15.50 2.01 4.29
C PHE A 50 16.89 1.38 4.37
N GLU A 51 17.88 2.09 4.87
CA GLU A 51 19.20 1.53 5.16
C GLU A 51 19.83 2.22 6.36
N ASN A 52 20.49 1.44 7.21
CA ASN A 52 21.41 1.92 8.23
C ASN A 52 22.59 0.95 8.33
N LYS A 53 23.47 1.12 9.31
CA LYS A 53 24.64 0.24 9.50
C LYS A 53 24.29 -1.22 9.82
N TYR A 54 23.03 -1.53 10.14
CA TYR A 54 22.57 -2.85 10.60
C TYR A 54 21.78 -3.62 9.55
N VAL A 55 20.91 -2.93 8.79
CA VAL A 55 20.06 -3.56 7.78
C VAL A 55 19.90 -2.68 6.54
N ALA A 56 19.60 -3.34 5.42
CA ALA A 56 19.05 -2.72 4.22
C ALA A 56 17.69 -3.33 3.91
N ILE A 57 16.67 -2.50 3.74
CA ILE A 57 15.30 -2.91 3.41
C ILE A 57 15.00 -2.53 1.97
N TRP A 58 14.67 -3.53 1.17
CA TRP A 58 14.40 -3.39 -0.26
C TRP A 58 12.94 -3.68 -0.56
N ILE A 59 12.38 -2.98 -1.54
CA ILE A 59 11.09 -3.31 -2.14
C ILE A 59 11.34 -3.83 -3.55
N LEU A 60 10.84 -5.02 -3.81
CA LEU A 60 10.92 -5.71 -5.09
C LEU A 60 9.53 -5.72 -5.71
N HIS A 61 9.46 -5.33 -6.97
CA HIS A 61 8.31 -5.59 -7.83
C HIS A 61 8.70 -6.67 -8.83
N ILE A 62 8.12 -7.86 -8.67
CA ILE A 62 8.37 -9.01 -9.54
C ILE A 62 7.19 -9.13 -10.51
N ILE A 63 7.48 -9.01 -11.81
CA ILE A 63 6.47 -9.11 -12.85
C ILE A 63 5.86 -10.51 -12.85
N ARG A 64 4.57 -10.62 -13.13
CA ARG A 64 3.82 -11.87 -13.18
C ARG A 64 4.50 -12.93 -14.05
N LYS A 65 4.49 -14.18 -13.59
CA LYS A 65 5.18 -15.34 -14.21
C LYS A 65 6.70 -15.18 -14.33
N ARG A 66 7.29 -14.13 -13.74
CA ARG A 66 8.75 -14.03 -13.58
C ARG A 66 9.15 -14.53 -12.21
N LYS A 67 10.43 -14.88 -12.12
CA LYS A 67 11.08 -15.42 -10.95
C LYS A 67 12.41 -14.71 -10.73
N THR A 68 12.77 -14.45 -9.48
CA THR A 68 14.12 -13.92 -9.19
C THR A 68 15.18 -14.97 -9.52
N SER A 69 16.44 -14.54 -9.71
CA SER A 69 17.55 -15.47 -9.82
C SER A 69 17.62 -16.38 -8.61
N THR A 70 17.97 -17.64 -8.83
CA THR A 70 18.35 -18.52 -7.72
C THR A 70 19.69 -18.05 -7.17
N HIS A 71 19.70 -17.56 -5.94
CA HIS A 71 20.90 -17.00 -5.33
C HIS A 71 20.96 -17.25 -3.83
N CYS A 72 22.12 -17.02 -3.23
CA CYS A 72 22.30 -16.97 -1.79
C CYS A 72 23.29 -15.88 -1.40
N HIS A 73 23.32 -15.57 -0.11
CA HIS A 73 24.28 -14.68 0.51
C HIS A 73 24.97 -15.42 1.67
N PRO A 74 26.28 -15.72 1.61
CA PRO A 74 26.99 -16.53 2.60
C PRO A 74 27.08 -15.93 3.99
N ASN A 75 26.95 -14.61 4.13
CA ASN A 75 27.13 -13.91 5.41
C ASN A 75 25.92 -13.05 5.78
N LYS A 76 24.79 -13.24 5.09
CA LYS A 76 23.60 -12.39 5.23
C LYS A 76 22.38 -13.24 5.48
N LYS A 77 21.62 -12.81 6.47
CA LYS A 77 20.27 -13.30 6.74
C LYS A 77 19.27 -12.35 6.08
N THR A 78 18.27 -12.92 5.43
CA THR A 78 17.22 -12.14 4.76
C THR A 78 15.85 -12.55 5.30
N ALA A 79 15.03 -11.57 5.65
CA ALA A 79 13.61 -11.80 5.90
C ALA A 79 12.79 -11.26 4.73
N LEU A 80 12.14 -12.16 4.00
CA LEU A 80 11.28 -11.84 2.87
C LEU A 80 9.84 -11.75 3.35
N VAL A 81 9.14 -10.65 3.08
CA VAL A 81 7.73 -10.42 3.44
C VAL A 81 6.92 -10.14 2.19
N LEU A 82 5.86 -10.90 1.94
CA LEU A 82 4.98 -10.68 0.80
C LEU A 82 3.99 -9.54 1.11
N LEU A 83 3.97 -8.49 0.28
CA LEU A 83 3.13 -7.31 0.44
C LEU A 83 1.93 -7.27 -0.51
N SER A 84 1.96 -7.93 -1.66
CA SER A 84 0.82 -7.97 -2.57
C SER A 84 0.90 -9.16 -3.53
N GLY A 85 -0.26 -9.71 -3.88
CA GLY A 85 -0.44 -10.91 -4.69
C GLY A 85 -0.09 -12.20 -3.97
N ASN A 86 0.10 -13.28 -4.74
CA ASN A 86 0.56 -14.59 -4.29
C ASN A 86 1.95 -14.89 -4.86
N ALA A 87 2.82 -15.43 -4.03
CA ALA A 87 4.18 -15.78 -4.41
C ALA A 87 4.50 -17.24 -4.08
N VAL A 88 5.49 -17.79 -4.78
CA VAL A 88 6.12 -19.05 -4.39
C VAL A 88 7.59 -18.79 -4.14
N CYS A 89 8.02 -18.99 -2.89
CA CYS A 89 9.44 -19.03 -2.55
C CYS A 89 9.97 -20.44 -2.79
N HIS A 90 10.94 -20.56 -3.69
CA HIS A 90 11.62 -21.79 -4.03
C HIS A 90 12.93 -21.88 -3.26
N HIS A 91 13.16 -23.02 -2.65
CA HIS A 91 14.43 -23.52 -2.14
C HIS A 91 14.75 -24.83 -2.86
N LEU A 92 16.00 -25.28 -2.84
CA LEU A 92 16.47 -26.42 -3.67
C LEU A 92 15.56 -27.66 -3.62
N ASP A 93 15.02 -27.98 -2.44
CA ASP A 93 14.16 -29.16 -2.24
C ASP A 93 12.72 -28.82 -1.83
N ARG A 94 12.34 -27.54 -1.77
CA ARG A 94 11.05 -27.14 -1.18
C ARG A 94 10.47 -25.91 -1.89
N LYS A 95 9.15 -25.90 -2.04
CA LYS A 95 8.38 -24.72 -2.42
C LYS A 95 7.52 -24.29 -1.23
N ILE A 96 7.42 -22.98 -1.03
CA ILE A 96 6.60 -22.36 0.00
C ILE A 96 5.69 -21.36 -0.70
N GLU A 97 4.39 -21.63 -0.66
CA GLU A 97 3.37 -20.69 -1.13
C GLU A 97 3.17 -19.61 -0.06
N LEU A 98 3.03 -18.37 -0.51
CA LEU A 98 2.92 -17.20 0.34
C LEU A 98 1.69 -16.38 -0.04
N GLU A 99 0.94 -15.96 0.98
CA GLU A 99 -0.11 -14.95 0.90
C GLU A 99 0.36 -13.60 1.48
N PRO A 100 -0.34 -12.48 1.23
CA PRO A 100 0.05 -11.18 1.77
C PRO A 100 0.13 -11.18 3.31
N LEU A 101 1.25 -10.66 3.82
CA LEU A 101 1.75 -10.72 5.21
C LEU A 101 2.42 -12.05 5.62
N ASP A 102 2.51 -13.04 4.74
CA ASP A 102 3.39 -14.18 4.98
C ASP A 102 4.85 -13.76 4.80
N ALA A 103 5.73 -14.44 5.54
CA ALA A 103 7.16 -14.17 5.50
C ALA A 103 8.01 -15.44 5.49
N VAL A 104 9.21 -15.32 4.93
CA VAL A 104 10.22 -16.37 4.90
C VAL A 104 11.53 -15.80 5.43
N ILE A 105 12.07 -16.41 6.49
CA ILE A 105 13.39 -16.12 7.03
C ILE A 105 14.39 -17.06 6.36
N ILE A 106 15.35 -16.49 5.67
CA ILE A 106 16.36 -17.16 4.87
C ILE A 106 17.71 -16.95 5.56
N HIS A 107 18.30 -18.03 6.06
CA HIS A 107 19.60 -18.00 6.72
C HIS A 107 20.75 -17.93 5.74
N GLU A 108 21.94 -17.68 6.27
CA GLU A 108 23.16 -17.46 5.52
C GLU A 108 23.52 -18.68 4.64
N GLY A 109 23.83 -18.42 3.38
CA GLY A 109 24.23 -19.41 2.39
C GLY A 109 23.12 -20.36 1.93
N VAL A 110 21.84 -19.99 2.12
CA VAL A 110 20.67 -20.73 1.63
C VAL A 110 20.30 -20.25 0.22
N PHE A 111 20.29 -21.16 -0.75
CA PHE A 111 19.83 -20.84 -2.11
C PHE A 111 18.31 -20.71 -2.15
N HIS A 112 17.83 -19.62 -2.74
CA HIS A 112 16.41 -19.32 -2.87
C HIS A 112 16.09 -18.48 -4.11
N SER A 113 14.81 -18.46 -4.46
CA SER A 113 14.25 -17.60 -5.51
C SER A 113 12.75 -17.41 -5.29
N THR A 114 12.21 -16.29 -5.73
CA THR A 114 10.80 -15.92 -5.50
C THR A 114 10.10 -15.72 -6.83
N GLU A 115 8.97 -16.40 -7.00
CA GLU A 115 8.17 -16.39 -8.22
C GLU A 115 6.81 -15.72 -7.98
N ALA A 116 6.38 -14.89 -8.92
CA ALA A 116 5.04 -14.33 -8.95
C ALA A 116 4.02 -15.36 -9.48
N SER A 117 3.26 -15.99 -8.58
CA SER A 117 2.35 -17.12 -8.88
C SER A 117 0.86 -16.75 -8.99
N SER A 118 0.53 -15.46 -8.87
CA SER A 118 -0.87 -14.98 -8.81
C SER A 118 -1.70 -15.37 -10.04
N ALA A 119 -2.91 -15.90 -9.80
CA ALA A 119 -3.91 -16.18 -10.83
C ALA A 119 -4.60 -14.89 -11.32
N LEU A 120 -5.12 -14.89 -12.56
CA LEU A 120 -5.81 -13.73 -13.11
C LEU A 120 -7.29 -13.62 -12.66
N PRO A 121 -7.83 -12.39 -12.50
CA PRO A 121 -7.14 -11.10 -12.52
C PRO A 121 -6.62 -10.68 -11.12
N ILE A 122 -5.42 -10.09 -11.07
CA ILE A 122 -4.92 -9.38 -9.88
C ILE A 122 -5.63 -8.02 -9.83
N LYS A 123 -6.13 -7.62 -8.66
CA LYS A 123 -6.71 -6.29 -8.44
C LYS A 123 -5.80 -5.49 -7.50
N PRO A 124 -5.31 -4.30 -7.91
CA PRO A 124 -5.59 -3.59 -9.16
C PRO A 124 -4.83 -4.17 -10.39
N GLN A 125 -5.46 -4.05 -11.56
CA GLN A 125 -5.01 -4.68 -12.81
C GLN A 125 -3.74 -4.05 -13.41
N SER A 126 -3.37 -2.85 -12.94
CA SER A 126 -2.14 -2.13 -13.28
C SER A 126 -0.88 -2.79 -12.67
N GLU A 127 -1.05 -3.66 -11.69
CA GLU A 127 0.03 -4.36 -10.98
C GLU A 127 0.05 -5.83 -11.40
N ASN A 128 0.41 -6.07 -12.66
CA ASN A 128 0.59 -7.43 -13.19
C ASN A 128 1.85 -8.10 -12.60
N GLY A 129 1.96 -8.18 -11.28
CA GLY A 129 3.11 -8.67 -10.54
C GLY A 129 2.81 -8.85 -9.05
N ILE A 130 3.87 -9.06 -8.27
CA ILE A 130 3.82 -9.10 -6.81
C ILE A 130 4.75 -8.05 -6.23
N TRP A 131 4.47 -7.66 -5.00
CA TRP A 131 5.31 -6.76 -4.23
C TRP A 131 5.87 -7.50 -3.02
N VAL A 132 7.18 -7.46 -2.89
CA VAL A 132 7.92 -8.18 -1.85
C VAL A 132 8.84 -7.19 -1.15
N MET A 133 8.93 -7.31 0.17
CA MET A 133 9.91 -6.58 0.96
C MET A 133 10.99 -7.54 1.45
N GLU A 134 12.26 -7.15 1.31
CA GLU A 134 13.41 -7.90 1.82
C GLU A 134 14.13 -7.08 2.88
N ILE A 135 14.21 -7.61 4.10
CA ILE A 135 15.02 -7.05 5.19
C ILE A 135 16.32 -7.85 5.23
N GLU A 136 17.41 -7.23 4.82
CA GLU A 136 18.73 -7.84 4.71
C GLU A 136 19.62 -7.40 5.88
N SER A 137 20.20 -8.37 6.60
CA SER A 137 21.08 -8.11 7.74
C SER A 137 22.32 -9.03 7.70
N PRO A 138 23.55 -8.48 7.71
CA PRO A 138 23.93 -7.07 7.53
C PRO A 138 23.61 -6.54 6.10
N PRO A 139 23.71 -5.22 5.85
CA PRO A 139 23.46 -4.61 4.53
C PRO A 139 24.58 -4.89 3.52
N LEU A 140 24.79 -6.17 3.18
CA LEU A 140 25.83 -6.62 2.27
C LEU A 140 25.24 -7.05 0.92
N LYS A 141 25.59 -6.35 -0.16
CA LYS A 141 25.24 -6.75 -1.53
C LYS A 141 26.36 -7.51 -2.24
N THR A 142 27.60 -7.31 -1.79
CA THR A 142 28.81 -7.85 -2.43
C THR A 142 29.08 -9.32 -2.15
N ASP A 143 28.35 -9.98 -1.26
CA ASP A 143 28.49 -11.41 -0.97
C ASP A 143 27.51 -12.29 -1.78
N LEU A 144 26.81 -11.71 -2.77
CA LEU A 144 25.87 -12.42 -3.63
C LEU A 144 26.51 -13.60 -4.38
N VAL A 145 25.92 -14.79 -4.31
CA VAL A 145 26.30 -15.95 -5.12
C VAL A 145 25.09 -16.40 -5.91
N ARG A 146 25.15 -16.28 -7.25
CA ARG A 146 24.10 -16.70 -8.17
C ARG A 146 24.37 -18.10 -8.72
N ALA A 147 23.39 -18.98 -8.59
CA ALA A 147 23.38 -20.27 -9.27
C ALA A 147 22.93 -20.09 -10.73
N MET A 148 23.13 -21.12 -11.55
CA MET A 148 22.61 -21.17 -12.92
C MET A 148 21.10 -20.96 -12.93
N ASP A 149 20.65 -19.98 -13.71
CA ASP A 149 19.25 -19.61 -13.85
C ASP A 149 18.88 -19.38 -15.33
N GLU A 150 17.58 -19.20 -15.58
CA GLU A 150 17.03 -18.93 -16.92
C GLU A 150 17.51 -17.60 -17.54
N TYR A 151 18.15 -16.74 -16.74
CA TYR A 151 18.66 -15.43 -17.17
C TYR A 151 20.15 -15.47 -17.54
N GLY A 152 20.83 -16.61 -17.36
CA GLY A 152 22.26 -16.76 -17.63
C GLY A 152 23.16 -15.94 -16.69
N ARG A 153 22.70 -15.62 -15.47
CA ARG A 153 23.41 -14.72 -14.53
C ARG A 153 24.34 -15.43 -13.55
N GLU A 154 24.72 -16.66 -13.85
CA GLU A 154 25.59 -17.48 -13.02
C GLU A 154 26.91 -16.74 -12.72
N GLY A 155 27.32 -16.72 -11.46
CA GLY A 155 28.60 -16.11 -11.03
C GLY A 155 28.70 -14.58 -11.20
N SER A 156 27.69 -13.92 -11.76
CA SER A 156 27.71 -12.47 -12.00
C SER A 156 27.58 -11.66 -10.70
N SER A 157 28.22 -10.49 -10.67
CA SER A 157 28.05 -9.49 -9.60
C SER A 157 26.68 -8.81 -9.65
N TYR A 158 26.42 -7.96 -8.66
CA TYR A 158 25.21 -7.15 -8.60
C TYR A 158 25.17 -6.11 -9.76
N GLU A 159 23.96 -5.67 -10.11
CA GLU A 159 23.70 -4.80 -11.27
C GLU A 159 24.43 -3.44 -11.16
N GLY A 160 25.09 -3.04 -12.25
CA GLY A 160 25.78 -1.76 -12.36
C GLY A 160 24.90 -0.58 -12.78
N ILE A 161 25.51 0.60 -12.87
CA ILE A 161 24.85 1.91 -13.11
C ILE A 161 23.96 1.93 -14.37
N SER A 162 24.29 1.15 -15.41
CA SER A 162 23.49 1.07 -16.64
C SER A 162 22.06 0.51 -16.44
N GLN A 163 21.78 -0.14 -15.31
CA GLN A 163 20.46 -0.67 -14.96
C GLN A 163 19.68 0.25 -14.00
N MET A 164 20.20 1.43 -13.72
CA MET A 164 19.69 2.33 -12.68
C MET A 164 18.85 3.46 -13.28
N VAL A 165 17.70 3.73 -12.67
CA VAL A 165 16.86 4.90 -12.96
C VAL A 165 16.84 5.80 -11.73
N PHE A 166 17.21 7.07 -11.93
CA PHE A 166 17.40 8.05 -10.86
C PHE A 166 16.18 8.95 -10.65
N ARG A 167 16.04 9.51 -9.43
CA ARG A 167 15.06 10.55 -9.07
C ARG A 167 13.59 10.13 -9.24
N SER A 168 13.22 8.93 -8.80
CA SER A 168 11.80 8.56 -8.74
C SER A 168 11.12 9.23 -7.55
N LYS A 169 10.32 10.27 -7.82
CA LYS A 169 9.53 11.00 -6.80
C LYS A 169 8.44 10.13 -6.11
N GLU A 170 8.27 8.88 -6.52
CA GLU A 170 7.13 8.03 -6.17
C GLU A 170 7.49 6.76 -5.37
N CYS A 171 8.78 6.50 -5.08
CA CYS A 171 9.18 5.35 -4.27
C CYS A 171 8.91 5.58 -2.78
N LEU A 172 8.35 4.57 -2.10
CA LEU A 172 8.22 4.58 -0.65
C LEU A 172 9.61 4.64 -0.01
N LYS A 173 9.85 5.56 0.93
CA LYS A 173 11.11 5.70 1.65
C LYS A 173 10.88 5.96 3.13
N PHE A 174 11.74 5.40 3.98
CA PHE A 174 11.85 5.74 5.40
C PHE A 174 13.17 6.45 5.68
N GLN A 175 13.12 7.38 6.63
CA GLN A 175 14.31 7.86 7.33
C GLN A 175 14.35 7.19 8.70
N GLU A 176 15.55 7.01 9.25
CA GLU A 176 15.69 6.50 10.61
C GLU A 176 15.10 7.51 11.60
N PRO A 177 14.12 7.12 12.44
CA PRO A 177 13.49 8.04 13.37
C PRO A 177 14.47 8.51 14.42
N GLN A 178 14.32 9.77 14.85
CA GLN A 178 14.97 10.26 16.05
C GLN A 178 14.39 9.59 17.31
N ALA A 179 15.04 9.77 18.47
CA ALA A 179 14.55 9.20 19.72
C ALA A 179 13.12 9.71 20.03
N ASN A 180 12.22 8.77 20.35
CA ASN A 180 10.77 9.01 20.56
C ASN A 180 9.97 9.45 19.33
N GLU A 181 10.57 9.46 18.14
CA GLU A 181 9.86 9.67 16.88
C GLU A 181 9.23 8.35 16.40
N VAL A 182 8.06 8.46 15.77
CA VAL A 182 7.35 7.35 15.15
C VAL A 182 7.01 7.73 13.72
N VAL A 183 7.71 7.12 12.76
CA VAL A 183 7.47 7.32 11.33
C VAL A 183 6.47 6.28 10.85
N ARG A 184 5.43 6.74 10.16
CA ARG A 184 4.40 5.88 9.56
C ARG A 184 4.27 6.14 8.08
N LYS A 185 4.17 5.08 7.29
CA LYS A 185 3.78 5.17 5.89
C LYS A 185 2.85 4.01 5.53
N SER A 186 1.87 4.31 4.69
CA SER A 186 1.01 3.30 4.10
C SER A 186 1.56 2.90 2.74
N PHE A 187 1.49 1.62 2.42
CA PHE A 187 1.81 1.10 1.09
C PHE A 187 0.93 -0.13 0.85
N PHE A 188 0.08 -0.05 -0.18
CA PHE A 188 -1.08 -0.92 -0.35
C PHE A 188 -1.95 -0.99 0.91
N ASP A 189 -2.40 -2.19 1.26
CA ASP A 189 -3.19 -2.48 2.44
C ASP A 189 -2.32 -2.63 3.69
N PHE A 190 -1.08 -2.14 3.70
CA PHE A 190 -0.15 -2.28 4.81
C PHE A 190 0.24 -0.93 5.40
N LEU A 191 0.25 -0.88 6.73
CA LEU A 191 0.83 0.21 7.51
C LEU A 191 2.20 -0.23 8.02
N PHE A 192 3.21 0.51 7.63
CA PHE A 192 4.57 0.36 8.09
C PHE A 192 4.83 1.42 9.15
N THR A 193 5.32 1.00 10.31
CA THR A 193 5.71 1.90 11.39
C THR A 193 7.13 1.61 11.81
N VAL A 194 8.00 2.63 11.74
CA VAL A 194 9.35 2.59 12.29
C VAL A 194 9.40 3.49 13.51
N ARG A 195 9.95 2.97 14.62
CA ARG A 195 10.06 3.72 15.88
C ARG A 195 11.37 3.44 16.59
N LYS A 196 11.87 4.43 17.31
CA LYS A 196 12.98 4.31 18.26
C LYS A 196 12.48 4.70 19.66
N SER A 197 11.89 3.75 20.40
CA SER A 197 11.41 3.84 21.80
C SER A 197 10.33 2.76 22.10
N LYS A 198 9.83 2.71 23.33
CA LYS A 198 8.82 1.75 23.83
C LYS A 198 7.50 1.78 23.04
N PHE A 199 6.81 0.64 23.01
CA PHE A 199 5.42 0.58 22.55
C PHE A 199 4.50 1.30 23.55
N LEU A 200 4.07 2.53 23.23
CA LEU A 200 3.08 3.29 24.04
C LEU A 200 1.72 2.58 24.04
N LYS A 201 1.12 2.41 25.23
CA LYS A 201 0.06 1.43 25.47
C LYS A 201 -1.38 1.80 25.06
N ASP A 202 -1.69 3.01 24.56
CA ASP A 202 -3.11 3.40 24.48
C ASP A 202 -3.71 3.67 23.09
N LYS A 203 -2.94 3.85 22.00
CA LYS A 203 -3.54 4.09 20.65
C LYS A 203 -2.74 3.58 19.44
N ASN A 204 -1.47 3.22 19.63
CA ASN A 204 -0.51 2.94 18.55
C ASN A 204 0.19 1.57 18.72
N TYR A 205 -0.48 0.68 19.45
CA TYR A 205 -0.03 -0.67 19.72
C TYR A 205 -0.34 -1.54 18.50
N PRO A 206 0.66 -2.16 17.85
CA PRO A 206 0.44 -3.00 16.68
C PRO A 206 -0.57 -4.12 16.95
N LYS A 207 -1.29 -4.56 15.92
CA LYS A 207 -2.15 -5.74 16.03
C LYS A 207 -1.34 -7.00 16.39
N PRO A 208 -1.92 -8.00 17.07
CA PRO A 208 -1.20 -9.22 17.47
C PRO A 208 -0.54 -9.99 16.32
N ASP A 209 -1.13 -9.95 15.13
CA ASP A 209 -0.67 -10.58 13.88
C ASP A 209 0.31 -9.72 13.08
N ALA A 210 0.57 -8.47 13.49
CA ALA A 210 1.58 -7.63 12.88
C ALA A 210 2.96 -8.30 12.91
N LEU A 211 3.73 -8.13 11.84
CA LEU A 211 5.12 -8.56 11.82
C LEU A 211 6.00 -7.50 12.49
N VAL A 212 7.00 -7.95 13.23
CA VAL A 212 7.95 -7.10 13.96
C VAL A 212 9.37 -7.49 13.58
N SER A 213 10.18 -6.49 13.25
CA SER A 213 11.62 -6.68 13.04
C SER A 213 12.44 -5.64 13.78
N ILE A 214 13.54 -6.10 14.41
CA ILE A 214 14.56 -5.23 14.96
C ILE A 214 15.50 -4.84 13.82
N ILE A 215 15.52 -3.56 13.49
CA ILE A 215 16.28 -3.03 12.35
C ILE A 215 17.43 -2.10 12.77
N GLY A 216 17.63 -1.92 14.07
CA GLY A 216 18.72 -1.12 14.61
C GLY A 216 18.66 -1.00 16.12
N GLY A 217 19.68 -0.38 16.69
CA GLY A 217 19.72 -0.02 18.10
C GLY A 217 21.13 0.29 18.61
N ASP A 218 21.22 0.97 19.75
CA ASP A 218 22.52 1.41 20.30
C ASP A 218 23.11 0.36 21.26
N SER A 219 22.28 -0.47 21.88
CA SER A 219 22.64 -1.44 22.94
C SER A 219 22.73 -2.90 22.46
N ILE A 220 22.94 -3.14 21.16
CA ILE A 220 22.90 -4.49 20.56
C ILE A 220 24.06 -5.38 21.03
N SER A 221 25.23 -4.80 21.33
CA SER A 221 26.44 -5.56 21.71
C SER A 221 26.41 -6.16 23.12
N GLU A 222 25.50 -5.71 23.99
CA GLU A 222 25.42 -6.11 25.40
C GLU A 222 24.30 -7.13 25.66
N GLN A 223 23.73 -7.72 24.60
CA GLN A 223 22.45 -8.39 24.66
C GLN A 223 22.52 -9.91 24.87
N THR A 224 21.79 -10.40 25.87
CA THR A 224 21.66 -11.84 26.19
C THR A 224 20.43 -12.50 25.56
N ASN A 225 19.43 -11.71 25.14
CA ASN A 225 18.19 -12.21 24.58
C ASN A 225 18.27 -12.35 23.04
N SER A 226 18.32 -13.58 22.54
CA SER A 226 18.40 -13.87 21.10
C SER A 226 17.21 -13.36 20.28
N TYR A 227 16.08 -13.08 20.93
CA TYR A 227 14.86 -12.56 20.30
C TYR A 227 14.95 -11.07 19.91
N LEU A 228 16.01 -10.39 20.32
CA LEU A 228 16.28 -8.96 20.03
C LEU A 228 17.44 -8.77 19.05
N SER A 229 17.81 -9.84 18.34
CA SER A 229 18.82 -9.79 17.28
C SER A 229 18.36 -8.99 16.07
N ILE A 230 19.29 -8.28 15.44
CA ILE A 230 19.07 -7.54 14.19
C ILE A 230 18.56 -8.47 13.09
N GLY A 231 17.60 -7.99 12.30
CA GLY A 231 17.02 -8.73 11.19
C GLY A 231 16.13 -9.90 11.62
N MET A 232 15.85 -10.04 12.92
CA MET A 232 14.83 -10.97 13.39
C MET A 232 13.45 -10.55 12.89
N LEU A 233 12.59 -11.53 12.61
CA LEU A 233 11.20 -11.30 12.23
C LEU A 233 10.29 -12.26 13.02
N MET A 234 9.26 -11.74 13.69
CA MET A 234 8.25 -12.55 14.36
C MET A 234 6.91 -11.82 14.42
N THR A 235 5.86 -12.49 14.89
CA THR A 235 4.58 -11.82 15.14
C THR A 235 4.67 -10.95 16.39
N PHE A 236 3.92 -9.85 16.43
CA PHE A 236 3.93 -8.93 17.56
C PHE A 236 3.41 -9.56 18.86
N LYS A 237 2.49 -10.53 18.75
CA LYS A 237 2.07 -11.38 19.88
C LYS A 237 3.24 -12.15 20.50
N GLU A 238 4.07 -12.76 19.67
CA GLU A 238 5.25 -13.51 20.14
C GLU A 238 6.33 -12.58 20.68
N PHE A 239 6.60 -11.48 19.97
CA PHE A 239 7.54 -10.44 20.37
C PHE A 239 7.19 -9.91 21.76
N SER A 240 5.95 -9.44 21.95
CA SER A 240 5.48 -8.92 23.23
C SER A 240 5.61 -9.92 24.38
N LYS A 241 5.45 -11.21 24.12
CA LYS A 241 5.62 -12.28 25.12
C LYS A 241 7.09 -12.50 25.46
N LYS A 242 7.97 -12.48 24.45
CA LYS A 242 9.41 -12.77 24.57
C LYS A 242 10.24 -11.60 25.09
N THR A 243 9.73 -10.38 24.98
CA THR A 243 10.41 -9.14 25.39
C THR A 243 9.73 -8.41 26.54
N LYS A 244 8.83 -9.08 27.28
CA LYS A 244 7.98 -8.45 28.31
C LYS A 244 8.78 -7.67 29.38
N ASN A 245 9.96 -8.16 29.73
CA ASN A 245 10.82 -7.59 30.78
C ASN A 245 12.07 -6.90 30.21
N GLU A 246 12.15 -6.74 28.89
CA GLU A 246 13.31 -6.15 28.21
C GLU A 246 13.14 -4.64 28.09
N ASN A 247 14.24 -3.90 28.18
CA ASN A 247 14.23 -2.47 27.88
C ASN A 247 14.37 -2.25 26.37
N LEU A 248 13.28 -1.82 25.73
CA LEU A 248 13.24 -1.59 24.28
C LEU A 248 13.56 -0.14 23.86
N ALA A 249 13.98 0.72 24.79
CA ALA A 249 14.18 2.15 24.52
C ALA A 249 15.20 2.42 23.41
N ASP A 250 16.25 1.60 23.34
CA ASP A 250 17.41 1.82 22.46
C ASP A 250 17.30 1.08 21.13
N TYR A 251 16.17 0.41 20.84
CA TYR A 251 15.97 -0.35 19.61
C TYR A 251 15.16 0.44 18.59
N THR A 252 15.59 0.34 17.33
CA THR A 252 14.81 0.74 16.17
C THR A 252 13.99 -0.45 15.71
N ILE A 253 12.67 -0.32 15.79
CA ILE A 253 11.73 -1.42 15.52
C ILE A 253 10.83 -1.06 14.34
N LEU A 254 10.80 -1.96 13.35
CA LEU A 254 9.84 -1.94 12.26
C LEU A 254 8.64 -2.83 12.60
N THR A 255 7.44 -2.31 12.42
CA THR A 255 6.20 -3.11 12.43
C THR A 255 5.46 -2.99 11.13
N ILE A 256 4.95 -4.11 10.62
CA ILE A 256 4.19 -4.22 9.37
C ILE A 256 2.86 -4.86 9.72
N GLU A 257 1.77 -4.14 9.51
CA GLU A 257 0.44 -4.67 9.79
C GLU A 257 -0.51 -4.35 8.64
N LYS A 258 -1.53 -5.20 8.45
CA LYS A 258 -2.61 -4.87 7.53
C LYS A 258 -3.30 -3.60 8.04
N SER A 259 -3.21 -2.53 7.26
CA SER A 259 -4.03 -1.34 7.43
C SER A 259 -5.49 -1.78 7.50
N GLN A 260 -6.30 -1.12 8.33
CA GLN A 260 -7.75 -1.26 8.18
C GLN A 260 -8.06 -0.91 6.72
N LYS A 261 -8.85 -1.77 6.05
CA LYS A 261 -9.17 -1.65 4.63
C LYS A 261 -9.63 -0.21 4.38
N LEU A 262 -8.77 0.59 3.74
CA LEU A 262 -9.10 1.96 3.38
C LEU A 262 -10.14 1.86 2.28
N ILE A 263 -11.40 1.97 2.67
CA ILE A 263 -12.48 1.97 1.71
C ILE A 263 -12.50 3.37 1.10
N LYS A 264 -12.41 3.41 -0.24
CA LYS A 264 -12.55 4.66 -0.99
C LYS A 264 -13.86 5.30 -0.58
N LEU A 265 -13.82 6.58 -0.21
CA LEU A 265 -14.96 7.27 0.39
C LEU A 265 -16.23 7.19 -0.48
N SER A 266 -16.06 7.26 -1.81
CA SER A 266 -17.16 7.10 -2.76
C SER A 266 -17.77 5.68 -2.75
N ASP A 267 -16.98 4.62 -2.55
CA ASP A 267 -17.51 3.26 -2.39
C ASP A 267 -18.34 3.16 -1.10
N TYR A 268 -17.87 3.78 -0.01
CA TYR A 268 -18.61 3.83 1.25
C TYR A 268 -19.97 4.52 1.07
N ILE A 269 -19.98 5.73 0.47
CA ILE A 269 -21.20 6.51 0.21
C ILE A 269 -22.26 5.66 -0.50
N PHE A 270 -21.90 5.01 -1.61
CA PHE A 270 -22.85 4.21 -2.35
C PHE A 270 -23.23 2.90 -1.64
N SER A 271 -22.35 2.33 -0.83
CA SER A 271 -22.71 1.18 0.02
C SER A 271 -23.76 1.56 1.07
N VAL A 272 -23.68 2.76 1.64
CA VAL A 272 -24.67 3.26 2.61
C VAL A 272 -26.00 3.56 1.91
N ILE A 273 -25.96 4.21 0.74
CA ILE A 273 -27.17 4.44 -0.08
C ILE A 273 -27.89 3.13 -0.40
N ALA A 274 -27.16 2.10 -0.85
CA ALA A 274 -27.73 0.79 -1.14
C ALA A 274 -28.39 0.17 0.10
N LYS A 275 -27.75 0.28 1.28
CA LYS A 275 -28.30 -0.20 2.56
C LYS A 275 -29.58 0.51 2.99
N GLN A 276 -29.82 1.75 2.54
CA GLN A 276 -31.09 2.45 2.76
C GLN A 276 -32.22 1.94 1.84
N GLY A 277 -31.95 0.93 1.01
CA GLY A 277 -32.92 0.31 0.11
C GLY A 277 -33.13 1.05 -1.21
N VAL A 278 -32.28 2.03 -1.53
CA VAL A 278 -32.25 2.68 -2.85
C VAL A 278 -31.80 1.66 -3.89
N LYS A 279 -32.40 1.71 -5.08
CA LYS A 279 -32.01 0.86 -6.23
C LYS A 279 -31.49 1.66 -7.41
N ASP A 280 -32.10 2.80 -7.70
CA ASP A 280 -31.77 3.59 -8.89
C ASP A 280 -31.16 4.93 -8.47
N VAL A 281 -30.01 5.27 -9.06
CA VAL A 281 -29.35 6.57 -8.90
C VAL A 281 -29.30 7.25 -10.25
N PHE A 282 -29.92 8.42 -10.35
CA PHE A 282 -30.01 9.19 -11.60
C PHE A 282 -28.81 10.10 -11.74
N ALA A 283 -28.05 9.95 -12.83
CA ALA A 283 -26.71 10.52 -12.90
C ALA A 283 -26.41 11.18 -14.25
N VAL A 284 -25.72 12.32 -14.17
CA VAL A 284 -24.95 12.90 -15.26
C VAL A 284 -23.48 12.88 -14.83
N CYS A 285 -22.61 12.27 -15.65
CA CYS A 285 -21.20 12.16 -15.32
C CYS A 285 -20.47 13.50 -15.51
N GLY A 286 -19.41 13.73 -14.73
CA GLY A 286 -18.53 14.90 -14.91
C GLY A 286 -17.26 14.79 -14.09
N GLY A 287 -16.24 15.57 -14.47
CA GLY A 287 -14.85 15.44 -13.99
C GLY A 287 -14.73 15.45 -12.46
N ALA A 288 -15.33 16.44 -11.80
CA ALA A 288 -15.27 16.59 -10.34
C ALA A 288 -15.98 15.46 -9.57
N ALA A 289 -16.83 14.67 -10.23
CA ALA A 289 -17.55 13.54 -9.64
C ALA A 289 -17.04 12.18 -10.12
N MET A 290 -15.92 12.11 -10.85
CA MET A 290 -15.49 10.88 -11.52
C MET A 290 -15.31 9.70 -10.58
N HIS A 291 -14.76 9.93 -9.38
CA HIS A 291 -14.62 8.87 -8.37
C HIS A 291 -15.98 8.37 -7.85
N LEU A 292 -16.99 9.25 -7.74
CA LEU A 292 -18.36 8.87 -7.39
C LEU A 292 -19.02 8.07 -8.52
N VAL A 293 -18.89 8.53 -9.77
CA VAL A 293 -19.40 7.83 -10.96
C VAL A 293 -18.82 6.42 -11.05
N ASP A 294 -17.50 6.27 -10.89
CA ASP A 294 -16.81 4.98 -10.90
C ASP A 294 -17.31 4.03 -9.78
N SER A 295 -17.48 4.56 -8.56
CA SER A 295 -17.95 3.79 -7.42
C SER A 295 -19.42 3.36 -7.56
N LEU A 296 -20.28 4.24 -8.09
CA LEU A 296 -21.66 3.90 -8.41
C LEU A 296 -21.73 2.80 -9.47
N GLY A 297 -20.98 2.94 -10.57
CA GLY A 297 -20.96 1.95 -11.66
C GLY A 297 -20.41 0.57 -11.27
N LYS A 298 -19.57 0.49 -10.23
CA LYS A 298 -19.04 -0.78 -9.69
C LYS A 298 -19.93 -1.43 -8.64
N ASN A 299 -20.88 -0.68 -8.07
CA ASN A 299 -21.75 -1.19 -7.02
C ASN A 299 -22.82 -2.10 -7.63
N LYS A 300 -22.83 -3.39 -7.25
CA LYS A 300 -23.77 -4.38 -7.79
C LYS A 300 -25.19 -4.26 -7.23
N GLU A 301 -25.39 -3.47 -6.19
CA GLU A 301 -26.69 -3.31 -5.51
C GLU A 301 -27.46 -2.08 -6.00
N LEU A 302 -26.82 -1.22 -6.80
CA LEU A 302 -27.37 0.01 -7.36
C LEU A 302 -27.31 0.00 -8.89
N ASN A 303 -28.27 0.66 -9.51
CA ASN A 303 -28.31 0.93 -10.94
C ASN A 303 -27.87 2.37 -11.20
N TYR A 304 -26.90 2.52 -12.11
CA TYR A 304 -26.55 3.81 -12.69
C TYR A 304 -27.56 4.14 -13.79
N ILE A 305 -28.45 5.11 -13.56
CA ILE A 305 -29.41 5.58 -14.56
C ILE A 305 -28.87 6.84 -15.22
N ALA A 306 -28.34 6.69 -16.44
CA ALA A 306 -27.83 7.81 -17.21
C ALA A 306 -28.98 8.71 -17.69
N VAL A 307 -28.85 10.02 -17.46
CA VAL A 307 -29.73 11.04 -18.02
C VAL A 307 -28.92 12.07 -18.80
N HIS A 308 -29.57 12.83 -19.67
CA HIS A 308 -28.88 13.80 -20.54
C HIS A 308 -28.76 15.21 -19.94
N HIS A 309 -29.38 15.47 -18.79
CA HIS A 309 -29.35 16.78 -18.12
C HIS A 309 -29.57 16.65 -16.61
N GLU A 310 -28.88 17.44 -15.79
CA GLU A 310 -28.93 17.32 -14.32
C GLU A 310 -30.28 17.71 -13.73
N GLN A 311 -31.00 18.62 -14.40
CA GLN A 311 -32.40 18.90 -14.10
C GLN A 311 -33.25 17.61 -14.19
N ALA A 312 -33.05 16.80 -15.23
CA ALA A 312 -33.74 15.52 -15.37
C ALA A 312 -33.28 14.52 -14.29
N ALA A 313 -32.01 14.53 -13.90
CA ALA A 313 -31.51 13.69 -12.79
C ALA A 313 -32.23 14.00 -11.47
N SER A 314 -32.29 15.28 -11.10
CA SER A 314 -32.93 15.73 -9.85
C SER A 314 -34.45 15.49 -9.85
N MET A 315 -35.14 15.76 -10.96
CA MET A 315 -36.58 15.49 -11.09
C MET A 315 -36.90 13.99 -11.13
N ALA A 316 -36.05 13.17 -11.75
CA ALA A 316 -36.22 11.72 -11.75
C ALA A 316 -36.01 11.11 -10.36
N ALA A 317 -35.04 11.63 -9.59
CA ALA A 317 -34.85 11.25 -8.19
C ALA A 317 -36.08 11.61 -7.34
N GLU A 318 -36.65 12.80 -7.54
CA GLU A 318 -37.90 13.21 -6.88
C GLU A 318 -39.06 12.26 -7.25
N ALA A 319 -39.27 11.99 -8.53
CA ALA A 319 -40.33 11.09 -9.00
C ALA A 319 -40.15 9.65 -8.46
N TYR A 320 -38.92 9.15 -8.46
CA TYR A 320 -38.58 7.85 -7.89
C TYR A 320 -38.99 7.77 -6.42
N SER A 321 -38.73 8.83 -5.65
CA SER A 321 -39.10 8.87 -4.24
C SER A 321 -40.62 8.79 -4.04
N ARG A 322 -41.38 9.54 -4.84
CA ARG A 322 -42.86 9.53 -4.80
C ARG A 322 -43.44 8.15 -5.10
N ILE A 323 -42.90 7.47 -6.11
CA ILE A 323 -43.43 6.19 -6.59
C ILE A 323 -43.01 5.03 -5.67
N SER A 324 -41.76 5.03 -5.22
CA SER A 324 -41.20 3.91 -4.44
C SER A 324 -41.42 4.03 -2.93
N GLY A 325 -41.72 5.23 -2.42
CA GLY A 325 -41.69 5.53 -0.99
C GLY A 325 -40.28 5.44 -0.37
N LYS A 326 -39.23 5.39 -1.19
CA LYS A 326 -37.82 5.39 -0.78
C LYS A 326 -37.20 6.77 -1.02
N ILE A 327 -35.96 6.95 -0.56
CA ILE A 327 -35.20 8.17 -0.83
C ILE A 327 -34.79 8.19 -2.31
N GLY A 328 -35.02 9.31 -2.98
CA GLY A 328 -34.50 9.56 -4.33
C GLY A 328 -33.05 10.01 -4.30
N VAL A 329 -32.22 9.55 -5.24
CA VAL A 329 -30.80 9.95 -5.30
C VAL A 329 -30.41 10.44 -6.68
N ALA A 330 -29.83 11.64 -6.74
CA ALA A 330 -29.22 12.20 -7.94
C ALA A 330 -27.70 12.39 -7.75
N LEU A 331 -26.92 12.09 -8.79
CA LEU A 331 -25.47 12.31 -8.85
C LEU A 331 -25.12 13.28 -9.98
N VAL A 332 -24.44 14.39 -9.64
CA VAL A 332 -24.03 15.43 -10.58
C VAL A 332 -22.59 15.86 -10.32
N THR A 333 -22.01 16.64 -11.23
CA THR A 333 -20.65 17.20 -11.06
C THR A 333 -20.67 18.57 -10.35
N SER A 334 -19.52 19.23 -10.23
CA SER A 334 -19.40 20.57 -9.67
C SER A 334 -19.97 21.63 -10.63
N GLY A 335 -19.99 22.90 -10.22
CA GLY A 335 -20.26 24.02 -11.11
C GLY A 335 -21.60 23.86 -11.85
N PRO A 336 -21.58 23.79 -13.20
CA PRO A 336 -22.79 23.69 -14.01
C PRO A 336 -23.66 22.48 -13.63
N GLY A 337 -23.05 21.35 -13.24
CA GLY A 337 -23.80 20.17 -12.85
C GLY A 337 -24.64 20.39 -11.58
N GLY A 338 -24.03 21.02 -10.57
CA GLY A 338 -24.72 21.41 -9.35
C GLY A 338 -25.81 22.44 -9.62
N THR A 339 -25.53 23.48 -10.41
CA THR A 339 -26.50 24.55 -10.68
C THR A 339 -27.69 24.09 -11.54
N ASN A 340 -27.47 23.16 -12.49
CA ASN A 340 -28.53 22.62 -13.33
C ASN A 340 -29.53 21.73 -12.54
N ALA A 341 -29.11 21.17 -11.41
CA ALA A 341 -29.96 20.33 -10.56
C ALA A 341 -30.92 21.14 -9.66
N VAL A 342 -30.67 22.45 -9.48
CA VAL A 342 -31.37 23.28 -8.48
C VAL A 342 -32.88 23.31 -8.68
N THR A 343 -33.37 23.28 -9.92
CA THR A 343 -34.81 23.28 -10.19
C THR A 343 -35.52 22.05 -9.61
N GLY A 344 -34.95 20.84 -9.75
CA GLY A 344 -35.52 19.64 -9.15
C GLY A 344 -35.33 19.59 -7.62
N VAL A 345 -34.23 20.14 -7.10
CA VAL A 345 -34.04 20.32 -5.64
C VAL A 345 -35.15 21.20 -5.06
N CYS A 346 -35.46 22.31 -5.72
CA CYS A 346 -36.53 23.22 -5.33
C CYS A 346 -37.90 22.54 -5.35
N GLY A 347 -38.20 21.76 -6.39
CA GLY A 347 -39.43 20.95 -6.47
C GLY A 347 -39.56 19.98 -5.31
N ALA A 348 -38.51 19.20 -5.04
CA ALA A 348 -38.49 18.28 -3.90
C ALA A 348 -38.65 18.98 -2.55
N TRP A 349 -38.08 20.18 -2.38
CA TRP A 349 -38.22 20.98 -1.16
C TRP A 349 -39.66 21.44 -0.93
N ILE A 350 -40.29 22.06 -1.94
CA ILE A 350 -41.65 22.60 -1.85
C ILE A 350 -42.64 21.47 -1.51
N ASP A 351 -42.49 20.32 -2.18
CA ASP A 351 -43.41 19.20 -2.04
C ASP A 351 -43.00 18.22 -0.92
N SER A 352 -41.99 18.55 -0.14
CA SER A 352 -41.50 17.76 1.01
C SER A 352 -41.11 16.31 0.63
N ILE A 353 -40.51 16.13 -0.55
CA ILE A 353 -40.09 14.83 -1.08
C ILE A 353 -38.65 14.49 -0.62
N PRO A 354 -38.41 13.29 -0.07
CA PRO A 354 -37.09 12.92 0.41
C PRO A 354 -36.13 12.59 -0.74
N VAL A 355 -35.22 13.54 -1.01
CA VAL A 355 -34.18 13.42 -2.04
C VAL A 355 -32.80 13.73 -1.46
N ILE A 356 -31.78 13.00 -1.93
CA ILE A 356 -30.36 13.30 -1.73
C ILE A 356 -29.76 13.66 -3.09
N VAL A 357 -29.13 14.84 -3.18
CA VAL A 357 -28.33 15.22 -4.35
C VAL A 357 -26.86 15.23 -3.95
N ILE A 358 -26.07 14.38 -4.61
CA ILE A 358 -24.62 14.31 -4.44
C ILE A 358 -23.99 15.06 -5.61
N SER A 359 -23.20 16.09 -5.29
CA SER A 359 -22.38 16.80 -6.28
C SER A 359 -20.91 16.51 -6.05
N GLY A 360 -20.16 16.39 -7.15
CA GLY A 360 -18.70 16.51 -7.12
C GLY A 360 -18.29 17.94 -6.75
N GLN A 361 -17.04 18.11 -6.33
CA GLN A 361 -16.44 19.42 -6.09
C GLN A 361 -14.95 19.37 -6.47
N VAL A 362 -14.35 20.55 -6.67
CA VAL A 362 -12.90 20.69 -6.85
C VAL A 362 -12.11 20.14 -5.65
N THR A 363 -10.83 19.87 -5.84
CA THR A 363 -9.95 19.33 -4.80
C THR A 363 -9.76 20.33 -3.67
N SER A 364 -9.51 19.86 -2.44
CA SER A 364 -9.43 20.74 -1.27
C SER A 364 -8.35 21.82 -1.36
N ASP A 365 -7.26 21.56 -2.10
CA ASP A 365 -6.18 22.52 -2.37
C ASP A 365 -6.54 23.58 -3.42
N THR A 366 -7.65 23.41 -4.12
CA THR A 366 -8.17 24.35 -5.13
C THR A 366 -9.57 24.89 -4.81
N LEU A 367 -10.05 24.69 -3.57
CA LEU A 367 -11.27 25.32 -3.08
C LEU A 367 -11.04 26.82 -2.85
N ILE A 368 -12.02 27.64 -3.23
CA ILE A 368 -11.96 29.10 -3.17
C ILE A 368 -11.87 29.63 -1.75
N GLU A 369 -12.56 28.99 -0.80
CA GLU A 369 -12.69 29.39 0.60
C GLU A 369 -12.74 30.92 0.77
N ASP A 370 -11.77 31.51 1.48
CA ASP A 370 -11.69 32.93 1.80
C ASP A 370 -10.74 33.72 0.86
N THR A 371 -10.42 33.18 -0.33
CA THR A 371 -9.50 33.84 -1.29
C THR A 371 -10.05 35.15 -1.86
N GLY A 372 -11.37 35.40 -1.76
CA GLY A 372 -12.03 36.57 -2.33
C GLY A 372 -12.18 36.54 -3.86
N LEU A 373 -11.78 35.45 -4.51
CA LEU A 373 -11.99 35.25 -5.94
C LEU A 373 -13.47 34.92 -6.23
N ARG A 374 -13.86 34.94 -7.51
CA ARG A 374 -15.16 34.40 -7.96
C ARG A 374 -15.10 32.89 -8.22
N GLN A 375 -13.92 32.41 -8.60
CA GLN A 375 -13.63 31.01 -8.89
C GLN A 375 -12.12 30.80 -8.70
N PHE A 376 -11.72 29.72 -8.03
CA PHE A 376 -10.32 29.31 -7.95
C PHE A 376 -10.11 27.95 -8.63
N GLY A 377 -10.93 26.96 -8.27
CA GLY A 377 -10.93 25.66 -8.92
C GLY A 377 -11.64 25.66 -10.27
N ILE A 378 -11.28 24.73 -11.16
CA ILE A 378 -11.93 24.59 -12.47
C ILE A 378 -13.39 24.15 -12.27
N GLN A 379 -14.33 24.90 -12.85
CA GLN A 379 -15.79 24.66 -12.71
C GLN A 379 -16.26 24.64 -11.24
N GLU A 380 -15.62 25.42 -10.39
CA GLU A 380 -16.06 25.60 -9.02
C GLU A 380 -17.31 26.51 -8.96
N SER A 381 -18.25 26.14 -8.10
CA SER A 381 -19.34 27.00 -7.68
C SER A 381 -19.61 26.77 -6.20
N ASN A 382 -19.96 27.83 -5.46
CA ASN A 382 -20.44 27.71 -4.09
C ASN A 382 -21.88 27.17 -4.07
N ILE A 383 -22.01 25.86 -4.33
CA ILE A 383 -23.30 25.20 -4.46
C ILE A 383 -24.09 25.21 -3.15
N VAL A 384 -23.41 25.16 -2.00
CA VAL A 384 -24.05 25.16 -0.68
C VAL A 384 -24.84 26.45 -0.46
N ASP A 385 -24.25 27.60 -0.73
CA ASP A 385 -24.94 28.89 -0.57
C ASP A 385 -26.11 29.03 -1.56
N LEU A 386 -25.95 28.52 -2.79
CA LEU A 386 -27.01 28.55 -3.81
C LEU A 386 -28.23 27.71 -3.43
N VAL A 387 -28.04 26.55 -2.78
CA VAL A 387 -29.14 25.62 -2.46
C VAL A 387 -29.64 25.73 -1.02
N ARG A 388 -28.93 26.44 -0.13
CA ARG A 388 -29.32 26.63 1.27
C ARG A 388 -30.79 27.05 1.48
N PRO A 389 -31.39 28.00 0.72
CA PRO A 389 -32.78 28.39 0.94
C PRO A 389 -33.81 27.34 0.49
N VAL A 390 -33.40 26.33 -0.28
CA VAL A 390 -34.27 25.30 -0.87
C VAL A 390 -33.83 23.89 -0.50
N THR A 391 -33.15 23.71 0.63
CA THR A 391 -32.73 22.40 1.13
C THR A 391 -32.90 22.29 2.64
N LYS A 392 -33.17 21.08 3.13
CA LYS A 392 -33.18 20.79 4.58
C LYS A 392 -31.78 20.84 5.18
N TYR A 393 -30.77 20.48 4.40
CA TYR A 393 -29.36 20.45 4.79
C TYR A 393 -28.48 20.46 3.54
N ALA A 394 -27.42 21.26 3.56
CA ALA A 394 -26.42 21.32 2.52
C ALA A 394 -25.04 21.56 3.14
N VAL A 395 -24.03 20.79 2.69
CA VAL A 395 -22.66 20.86 3.23
C VAL A 395 -21.64 20.44 2.16
N THR A 396 -20.45 21.02 2.22
CA THR A 396 -19.27 20.53 1.50
C THR A 396 -18.41 19.72 2.47
N VAL A 397 -18.18 18.44 2.17
CA VAL A 397 -17.35 17.57 3.00
C VAL A 397 -15.87 17.88 2.72
N LYS A 398 -15.18 18.47 3.70
CA LYS A 398 -13.75 18.80 3.61
C LYS A 398 -12.83 17.75 4.24
N GLU A 399 -13.36 17.01 5.20
CA GLU A 399 -12.63 15.97 5.93
C GLU A 399 -13.32 14.62 5.74
N SER A 400 -12.57 13.60 5.34
CA SER A 400 -13.11 12.25 5.14
C SER A 400 -13.73 11.67 6.41
N ALA A 401 -13.21 12.03 7.59
CA ALA A 401 -13.71 11.56 8.89
C ALA A 401 -15.14 12.07 9.23
N LEU A 402 -15.62 13.12 8.57
CA LEU A 402 -16.99 13.63 8.77
C LEU A 402 -18.05 12.72 8.15
N ILE A 403 -17.67 11.91 7.16
CA ILE A 403 -18.53 10.84 6.66
C ILE A 403 -18.35 9.68 7.63
N LYS A 404 -19.23 9.63 8.64
CA LYS A 404 -19.20 8.58 9.68
C LYS A 404 -19.11 7.20 9.04
N TYR A 405 -18.20 6.37 9.57
CA TYR A 405 -18.04 4.96 9.23
C TYR A 405 -18.94 4.07 10.08
#